data_AF-A0A537J9U8-F1
#
_entry.id   AF-A0A537J9U8-F1
#
_cell.length_a   1.000
_cell.length_b   1.000
_cell.length_c   1.000
_cell.angle_alpha   90.00
_cell.angle_beta   90.00
_cell.angle_gamma   90.00
#
_symmetry.space_group_name_H-M   'P 1'
#
loop_
_entity.id
_entity.type
_entity.pdbx_description
1 polymer ?
#
loop_
_entity_poly.entity_id
_entity_poly.type
_entity_poly.pdbx_seq_one_letter_code
_entity_poly.pdbx_strand_id
1 'polypeptide(L)'
;MGDFSYINARVKVMKSHLLPPNRVLEFFASQDLEAFIQALSDTPYNMELQEALSRFRGARAADEALAQNFYHATRRILSFADGSPRLQIEVVLLRYDLQNIRAIVRGRHTGKSEEEILATLYPGGLLSEVKLRELLQQPDLRAIADTLVTWMHPLGRAVRQGVEAAQRSESLLDIEIALDRAYAQFGLRVADGEGGGEATFRRFLQAQITGTNVKTALKLRRMRELGREERARFYILGGAIALDRFLAFADPM
;
A
#
# COMPACT_ATOMS: atom_id res chain seq x y z
N MET A 1 -13.42 2.47 -24.24
CA MET A 1 -11.95 2.48 -24.30
C MET A 1 -11.50 3.65 -23.45
N GLY A 2 -10.92 3.41 -22.28
CA GLY A 2 -10.49 4.50 -21.41
C GLY A 2 -9.30 5.23 -22.03
N ASP A 3 -9.40 6.56 -22.20
CA ASP A 3 -8.38 7.34 -22.88
C ASP A 3 -7.27 7.76 -21.91
N PHE A 4 -6.13 7.05 -21.97
CA PHE A 4 -4.93 7.44 -21.24
C PHE A 4 -4.46 8.86 -21.60
N SER A 5 -4.74 9.38 -22.79
CA SER A 5 -4.34 10.73 -23.19
C SER A 5 -5.01 11.79 -22.31
N TYR A 6 -6.34 11.72 -22.18
CA TYR A 6 -7.10 12.60 -21.30
C TYR A 6 -6.67 12.47 -19.83
N ILE A 7 -6.53 11.25 -19.33
CA ILE A 7 -6.08 10.98 -17.96
C ILE A 7 -4.68 11.59 -17.75
N ASN A 8 -3.74 11.34 -18.66
CA ASN A 8 -2.38 11.85 -18.58
C ASN A 8 -2.32 13.37 -18.62
N ALA A 9 -3.14 14.04 -19.44
CA ALA A 9 -3.20 15.49 -19.48
C ALA A 9 -3.62 16.07 -18.12
N ARG A 10 -4.69 15.52 -17.51
CA ARG A 10 -5.15 15.96 -16.18
C ARG A 10 -4.15 15.65 -15.07
N VAL A 11 -3.54 14.47 -15.09
CA VAL A 11 -2.50 14.09 -14.12
C VAL A 11 -1.26 14.98 -14.25
N LYS A 12 -0.86 15.38 -15.47
CA LYS A 12 0.24 16.34 -15.67
C LYS A 12 -0.06 17.71 -15.07
N VAL A 13 -1.30 18.20 -15.24
CA VAL A 13 -1.75 19.43 -14.57
C VAL A 13 -1.72 19.26 -13.05
N MET A 14 -2.23 18.15 -12.51
CA MET A 14 -2.13 17.89 -11.06
C MET A 14 -0.68 17.84 -10.58
N LYS A 15 0.22 17.21 -11.34
CA LYS A 15 1.65 17.13 -11.04
C LYS A 15 2.33 18.51 -10.99
N SER A 16 1.90 19.48 -11.79
CA SER A 16 2.49 20.83 -11.76
C SER A 16 2.18 21.59 -10.47
N HIS A 17 1.24 21.11 -9.65
CA HIS A 17 0.94 21.67 -8.33
C HIS A 17 1.78 21.03 -7.21
N LEU A 18 2.58 20.01 -7.50
CA LEU A 18 3.53 19.48 -6.51
C LEU A 18 4.57 20.54 -6.15
N LEU A 19 5.05 20.47 -4.91
CA LEU A 19 6.09 21.38 -4.45
C LEU A 19 7.32 21.28 -5.34
N PRO A 20 7.83 22.42 -5.86
CA PRO A 20 9.06 22.41 -6.62
C PRO A 20 10.25 22.11 -5.68
N PRO A 21 11.37 21.59 -6.22
CA PRO A 21 12.51 21.16 -5.40
C PRO A 21 13.03 22.23 -4.42
N ASN A 22 13.03 23.50 -4.82
CA ASN A 22 13.45 24.60 -3.94
C ASN A 22 12.53 24.77 -2.73
N ARG A 23 11.21 24.62 -2.89
CA ARG A 23 10.27 24.66 -1.75
C ARG A 23 10.51 23.50 -0.78
N VAL A 24 10.84 22.32 -1.29
CA VAL A 24 11.20 21.18 -0.44
C VAL A 24 12.50 21.45 0.34
N LEU A 25 13.48 22.11 -0.28
CA LEU A 25 14.72 22.51 0.39
C LEU A 25 14.49 23.56 1.48
N GLU A 26 13.57 24.51 1.27
CA GLU A 26 13.17 25.49 2.29
C GLU A 26 12.58 24.81 3.53
N PHE A 27 11.83 23.72 3.36
CA PHE A 27 11.30 22.93 4.48
C PHE A 27 12.41 22.25 5.28
N PHE A 28 13.44 21.72 4.61
CA PHE A 28 14.61 21.17 5.32
C PHE A 28 15.41 22.23 6.06
N ALA A 29 15.31 23.49 5.64
CA ALA A 29 15.94 24.63 6.31
C ALA A 29 15.08 25.27 7.40
N SER A 30 13.86 24.76 7.64
CA SER A 30 13.01 25.24 8.73
C SER A 30 13.69 25.02 10.08
N GLN A 31 13.61 26.02 10.96
CA GLN A 31 14.32 26.02 12.25
C GLN A 31 13.78 24.94 13.18
N ASP A 32 12.47 24.70 13.13
CA ASP A 32 11.77 23.71 13.92
C ASP A 32 10.49 23.24 13.21
N LEU A 33 9.73 22.39 13.89
CA LEU A 33 8.49 21.80 13.39
C LEU A 33 7.35 22.81 13.23
N GLU A 34 7.32 23.86 14.06
CA GLU A 34 6.29 24.90 13.96
C GLU A 34 6.54 25.75 12.72
N ALA A 35 7.79 26.14 12.47
CA ALA A 35 8.19 26.83 11.26
C ALA A 35 7.89 25.99 9.99
N PHE A 36 8.11 24.67 10.05
CA PHE A 36 7.73 23.77 8.96
C PHE A 36 6.22 23.75 8.71
N ILE A 37 5.41 23.62 9.78
CA ILE A 37 3.94 23.62 9.67
C ILE A 37 3.44 24.95 9.12
N GLN A 38 4.02 26.07 9.55
CA GLN A 38 3.69 27.39 9.03
C GLN A 38 4.08 27.53 7.55
N ALA A 39 5.24 27.01 7.15
CA ALA A 39 5.63 27.01 5.74
C ALA A 39 4.70 26.12 4.89
N LEU A 40 4.15 25.05 5.47
CA LEU A 40 3.19 24.17 4.82
C LEU A 40 1.83 24.85 4.60
N SER A 41 1.41 25.81 5.44
CA SER A 41 0.16 26.55 5.25
C SER A 41 0.17 27.44 4.00
N ASP A 42 1.34 27.77 3.47
CA ASP A 42 1.50 28.58 2.26
C ASP A 42 1.57 27.74 0.97
N THR A 43 1.11 26.50 1.05
CA THR A 43 1.15 25.52 -0.05
C THR A 43 -0.24 25.00 -0.43
N PRO A 44 -0.37 24.19 -1.50
CA PRO A 44 -1.62 23.52 -1.82
C PRO A 44 -2.15 22.57 -0.72
N TYR A 45 -1.38 22.29 0.33
CA TYR A 45 -1.78 21.45 1.47
C TYR A 45 -2.53 22.23 2.57
N ASN A 46 -2.70 23.55 2.44
CA ASN A 46 -3.27 24.40 3.49
C ASN A 46 -4.66 23.93 3.95
N MET A 47 -5.53 23.56 3.00
CA MET A 47 -6.91 23.19 3.33
C MET A 47 -6.95 21.99 4.28
N GLU A 48 -6.28 20.90 3.92
CA GLU A 48 -6.19 19.71 4.78
C GLU A 48 -5.38 19.99 6.05
N LEU A 49 -4.41 20.91 6.00
CA LEU A 49 -3.64 21.32 7.17
C LEU A 49 -4.50 22.05 8.21
N GLN A 50 -5.36 22.99 7.81
CA GLN A 50 -6.26 23.67 8.75
C GLN A 50 -7.22 22.68 9.41
N GLU A 51 -7.76 21.72 8.64
CA GLU A 51 -8.60 20.66 9.18
C GLU A 51 -7.82 19.80 10.19
N ALA A 52 -6.61 19.35 9.83
CA ALA A 52 -5.78 18.54 10.71
C ALA A 52 -5.38 19.29 11.99
N LEU A 53 -5.04 20.58 11.90
CA LEU A 53 -4.70 21.44 13.05
C LEU A 53 -5.89 21.69 13.98
N SER A 54 -7.13 21.47 13.55
CA SER A 54 -8.29 21.54 14.46
C SER A 54 -8.35 20.36 15.43
N ARG A 55 -7.71 19.22 15.09
CA ARG A 55 -7.80 17.94 15.82
C ARG A 55 -6.46 17.45 16.37
N PHE A 56 -5.36 17.83 15.73
CA PHE A 56 -4.02 17.33 16.02
C PHE A 56 -3.05 18.51 16.24
N ARG A 57 -1.84 18.18 16.73
CA ARG A 57 -0.76 19.12 17.01
C ARG A 57 0.56 18.54 16.50
N GLY A 58 1.52 19.42 16.22
CA GLY A 58 2.87 19.05 15.79
C GLY A 58 2.87 18.14 14.55
N ALA A 59 3.76 17.15 14.55
CA ALA A 59 4.05 16.31 13.38
C ALA A 59 2.82 15.54 12.93
N ARG A 60 1.97 15.11 13.87
CA ARG A 60 0.74 14.40 13.57
C ARG A 60 -0.24 15.23 12.72
N ALA A 61 -0.30 16.55 12.94
CA ALA A 61 -1.15 17.42 12.12
C ALA A 61 -0.62 17.51 10.68
N ALA A 62 0.70 17.59 10.51
CA ALA A 62 1.32 17.58 9.19
C ALA A 62 1.13 16.23 8.47
N ASP A 63 1.36 15.11 9.17
CA ASP A 63 1.19 13.76 8.61
C ASP A 63 -0.26 13.54 8.16
N GLU A 64 -1.23 13.92 8.99
CA GLU A 64 -2.65 13.83 8.65
C GLU A 64 -2.99 14.66 7.42
N ALA A 65 -2.56 15.93 7.38
CA ALA A 65 -2.82 16.83 6.26
C ALA A 65 -2.27 16.28 4.93
N LEU A 66 -1.02 15.78 4.95
CA LEU A 66 -0.37 15.21 3.78
C LEU A 66 -1.02 13.90 3.33
N ALA A 67 -1.45 13.07 4.29
CA ALA A 67 -2.18 11.84 4.00
C ALA A 67 -3.54 12.09 3.37
N GLN A 68 -4.33 13.03 3.92
CA GLN A 68 -5.64 13.41 3.38
C GLN A 68 -5.51 14.06 2.00
N ASN A 69 -4.55 14.96 1.80
CA ASN A 69 -4.33 15.57 0.50
C ASN A 69 -3.97 14.52 -0.56
N PHE A 70 -3.10 13.55 -0.21
CA PHE A 70 -2.78 12.43 -1.09
C PHE A 70 -4.02 11.57 -1.39
N TYR A 71 -4.83 11.26 -0.39
CA TYR A 71 -6.10 10.56 -0.58
C TYR A 71 -7.02 11.32 -1.54
N HIS A 72 -7.24 12.61 -1.35
CA HIS A 72 -8.07 13.43 -2.23
C HIS A 72 -7.52 13.50 -3.66
N ALA A 73 -6.21 13.63 -3.82
CA ALA A 73 -5.56 13.63 -5.12
C ALA A 73 -5.78 12.30 -5.87
N THR A 74 -5.60 11.17 -5.19
CA THR A 74 -5.81 9.85 -5.78
C THR A 74 -7.27 9.59 -6.11
N ARG A 75 -8.22 10.02 -5.25
CA ARG A 75 -9.66 9.95 -5.53
C ARG A 75 -10.06 10.79 -6.71
N ARG A 76 -9.48 11.98 -6.85
CA ARG A 76 -9.70 12.85 -8.00
C ARG A 76 -9.18 12.19 -9.28
N ILE A 77 -8.03 11.54 -9.25
CA ILE A 77 -7.53 10.78 -10.43
C ILE A 77 -8.50 9.66 -10.80
N LEU A 78 -8.95 8.89 -9.81
CA LEU A 78 -9.91 7.81 -10.05
C LEU A 78 -11.25 8.34 -10.56
N SER A 79 -11.72 9.53 -10.16
CA SER A 79 -13.05 10.02 -10.57
C SER A 79 -13.19 10.31 -12.05
N PHE A 80 -12.07 10.50 -12.77
CA PHE A 80 -12.06 10.71 -14.21
C PHE A 80 -11.36 9.57 -14.99
N ALA A 81 -11.02 8.47 -14.32
CA ALA A 81 -10.50 7.27 -14.94
C ALA A 81 -11.59 6.18 -15.00
N ASP A 82 -11.70 5.53 -16.16
CA ASP A 82 -12.64 4.44 -16.43
C ASP A 82 -11.93 3.22 -17.04
N GLY A 83 -12.64 2.09 -17.09
CA GLY A 83 -12.19 0.86 -17.73
C GLY A 83 -10.80 0.37 -17.29
N SER A 84 -10.00 -0.10 -18.25
CA SER A 84 -8.65 -0.63 -18.02
C SER A 84 -7.68 0.38 -17.36
N PRO A 85 -7.58 1.66 -17.79
CA PRO A 85 -6.76 2.65 -17.11
C PRO A 85 -7.07 2.81 -15.62
N ARG A 86 -8.37 2.84 -15.27
CA ARG A 86 -8.80 2.92 -13.87
C ARG A 86 -8.27 1.75 -13.06
N LEU A 87 -8.45 0.53 -13.56
CA LEU A 87 -8.00 -0.69 -12.88
C LEU A 87 -6.48 -0.69 -12.67
N GLN A 88 -5.70 -0.22 -13.65
CA GLN A 88 -4.25 -0.10 -13.51
C GLN A 88 -3.86 0.89 -12.41
N ILE A 89 -4.54 2.05 -12.34
CA ILE A 89 -4.32 3.03 -11.27
C ILE A 89 -4.70 2.43 -9.91
N GLU A 90 -5.83 1.73 -9.82
CA GLU A 90 -6.26 1.06 -8.59
C GLU A 90 -5.22 0.04 -8.09
N VAL A 91 -4.60 -0.74 -8.98
CA VAL A 91 -3.52 -1.67 -8.61
C VAL A 91 -2.28 -0.93 -8.04
N VAL A 92 -1.92 0.24 -8.61
CA VAL A 92 -0.82 1.05 -8.08
C VAL A 92 -1.15 1.53 -6.66
N LEU A 93 -2.39 1.95 -6.40
CA LEU A 93 -2.85 2.43 -5.10
C LEU A 93 -3.05 1.29 -4.09
N LEU A 94 -3.42 0.09 -4.54
CA LEU A 94 -3.66 -1.08 -3.71
C LEU A 94 -2.43 -1.50 -2.87
N ARG A 95 -1.22 -1.05 -3.24
CA ARG A 95 0.00 -1.24 -2.44
C ARG A 95 -0.12 -0.61 -1.03
N TYR A 96 -0.85 0.49 -0.90
CA TYR A 96 -1.05 1.15 0.39
C TYR A 96 -2.01 0.31 1.25
N ASP A 97 -3.09 -0.21 0.68
CA ASP A 97 -3.99 -1.12 1.40
C ASP A 97 -3.26 -2.41 1.81
N LEU A 98 -2.40 -2.94 0.95
CA LEU A 98 -1.55 -4.10 1.29
C LEU A 98 -0.71 -3.82 2.54
N GLN A 99 -0.07 -2.65 2.63
CA GLN A 99 0.70 -2.29 3.83
C GLN A 99 -0.19 -2.03 5.04
N ASN A 100 -1.33 -1.37 4.86
CA ASN A 100 -2.27 -1.09 5.94
C ASN A 100 -2.83 -2.37 6.54
N ILE A 101 -3.32 -3.30 5.70
CA ILE A 101 -3.88 -4.58 6.17
C ILE A 101 -2.79 -5.38 6.90
N ARG A 102 -1.54 -5.36 6.43
CA ARG A 102 -0.41 -5.98 7.15
C ARG A 102 -0.15 -5.35 8.51
N ALA A 103 -0.15 -4.02 8.57
CA ALA A 103 0.02 -3.30 9.81
C ALA A 103 -1.10 -3.63 10.81
N ILE A 104 -2.35 -3.71 10.34
CA ILE A 104 -3.51 -4.13 11.15
C ILE A 104 -3.33 -5.56 11.67
N VAL A 105 -3.02 -6.51 10.80
CA VAL A 105 -2.84 -7.93 11.16
C VAL A 105 -1.72 -8.09 12.21
N ARG A 106 -0.56 -7.48 11.98
CA ARG A 106 0.56 -7.52 12.94
C ARG A 106 0.22 -6.85 14.25
N GLY A 107 -0.35 -5.64 14.18
CA GLY A 107 -0.70 -4.85 15.34
C GLY A 107 -1.64 -5.62 16.27
N ARG A 108 -2.70 -6.22 15.71
CA ARG A 108 -3.65 -7.06 16.45
C ARG A 108 -2.96 -8.26 17.11
N HIS A 109 -2.10 -8.97 16.38
CA HIS A 109 -1.38 -10.11 16.95
C HIS A 109 -0.39 -9.73 18.05
N THR A 110 0.24 -8.56 17.95
CA THR A 110 1.14 -8.04 18.98
C THR A 110 0.43 -7.33 20.13
N GLY A 111 -0.92 -7.33 20.15
CA GLY A 111 -1.71 -6.74 21.24
C GLY A 111 -1.68 -5.20 21.29
N LYS A 112 -1.37 -4.53 20.17
CA LYS A 112 -1.38 -3.06 20.09
C LYS A 112 -2.80 -2.50 20.15
N SER A 113 -2.96 -1.31 20.72
CA SER A 113 -4.22 -0.59 20.75
C SER A 113 -4.65 -0.16 19.34
N GLU A 114 -5.94 0.13 19.15
CA GLU A 114 -6.46 0.63 17.87
C GLU A 114 -5.80 1.95 17.48
N GLU A 115 -5.55 2.85 18.43
CA GLU A 115 -4.85 4.11 18.21
C GLU A 115 -3.40 3.91 17.78
N GLU A 116 -2.68 2.97 18.42
CA GLU A 116 -1.30 2.64 18.06
C GLU A 116 -1.21 2.06 16.66
N ILE A 117 -2.16 1.22 16.26
CA ILE A 117 -2.20 0.67 14.91
C ILE A 117 -2.56 1.77 13.91
N LEU A 118 -3.60 2.57 14.20
CA LEU A 118 -4.08 3.66 13.34
C LEU A 118 -2.95 4.65 13.02
N ALA A 119 -2.11 4.97 13.99
CA ALA A 119 -0.95 5.86 13.81
C ALA A 119 0.10 5.34 12.82
N THR A 120 0.05 4.05 12.45
CA THR A 120 0.94 3.44 11.44
C THR A 120 0.30 3.28 10.07
N LEU A 121 -1.01 3.55 9.96
CA LEU A 121 -1.75 3.39 8.71
C LEU A 121 -1.64 4.64 7.85
N TYR A 122 -1.63 4.44 6.54
CA TYR A 122 -1.60 5.52 5.57
C TYR A 122 -2.76 5.38 4.57
N PRO A 123 -3.77 6.26 4.58
CA PRO A 123 -4.97 6.17 3.73
C PRO A 123 -4.69 6.50 2.24
N GLY A 124 -3.67 5.90 1.64
CA GLY A 124 -3.27 6.14 0.25
C GLY A 124 -3.85 5.14 -0.76
N GLY A 125 -4.61 4.15 -0.31
CA GLY A 125 -5.15 3.07 -1.14
C GLY A 125 -6.62 3.25 -1.49
N LEU A 126 -7.28 2.12 -1.76
CA LEU A 126 -8.72 2.00 -1.98
C LEU A 126 -9.52 2.17 -0.68
N LEU A 127 -8.92 1.88 0.47
CA LEU A 127 -9.52 2.09 1.79
C LEU A 127 -9.33 3.55 2.22
N SER A 128 -10.45 4.23 2.48
CA SER A 128 -10.44 5.54 3.13
C SER A 128 -10.05 5.41 4.59
N GLU A 129 -9.67 6.52 5.24
CA GLU A 129 -9.41 6.53 6.67
C GLU A 129 -10.60 6.02 7.49
N VAL A 130 -11.84 6.39 7.11
CA VAL A 130 -13.07 5.89 7.74
C VAL A 130 -13.14 4.37 7.66
N LYS A 131 -12.87 3.78 6.49
CA LYS A 131 -12.84 2.32 6.32
C LYS A 131 -11.71 1.68 7.13
N LEU A 132 -10.54 2.29 7.18
CA LEU A 132 -9.43 1.79 8.00
C LEU A 132 -9.79 1.77 9.49
N ARG A 133 -10.44 2.82 10.00
CA ARG A 133 -10.97 2.87 11.37
C ARG A 133 -12.04 1.79 11.60
N GLU A 134 -12.94 1.58 10.65
CA GLU A 134 -13.96 0.53 10.76
C GLU A 134 -13.36 -0.89 10.77
N LEU A 135 -12.26 -1.13 10.05
CA LEU A 135 -11.50 -2.39 10.15
C LEU A 135 -10.86 -2.55 11.53
N LEU A 136 -10.34 -1.47 12.10
CA LEU A 136 -9.76 -1.49 13.45
C LEU A 136 -10.80 -1.72 14.53
N GLN A 137 -12.09 -1.50 14.29
CA GLN A 137 -13.15 -1.78 15.26
C GLN A 137 -13.66 -3.23 15.21
N GLN A 138 -13.21 -4.03 14.24
CA GLN A 138 -13.64 -5.42 14.11
C GLN A 138 -13.06 -6.29 15.24
N PRO A 139 -13.84 -7.24 15.79
CA PRO A 139 -13.46 -8.00 16.98
C PRO A 139 -12.25 -8.91 16.78
N ASP A 140 -12.04 -9.43 15.57
CA ASP A 140 -10.94 -10.34 15.26
C ASP A 140 -10.53 -10.29 13.77
N LEU A 141 -9.47 -11.03 13.43
CA LEU A 141 -8.94 -11.08 12.05
C LEU A 141 -9.95 -11.69 11.04
N ARG A 142 -10.86 -12.55 11.48
CA ARG A 142 -11.88 -13.15 10.62
C ARG A 142 -12.94 -12.11 10.27
N ALA A 143 -13.42 -11.35 11.25
CA ALA A 143 -14.34 -10.24 11.02
C ALA A 143 -13.71 -9.17 10.11
N ILE A 144 -12.42 -8.84 10.29
CA ILE A 144 -11.68 -7.97 9.36
C ILE A 144 -11.72 -8.50 7.93
N ALA A 145 -11.44 -9.79 7.75
CA ALA A 145 -11.49 -10.43 6.43
C ALA A 145 -12.89 -10.39 5.82
N ASP A 146 -13.92 -10.63 6.64
CA ASP A 146 -15.32 -10.64 6.21
C ASP A 146 -15.81 -9.25 5.81
N THR A 147 -15.40 -8.21 6.53
CA THR A 147 -15.65 -6.81 6.18
C THR A 147 -14.99 -6.44 4.85
N LEU A 148 -13.73 -6.83 4.63
CA LEU A 148 -13.05 -6.61 3.35
C LEU A 148 -13.74 -7.32 2.18
N VAL A 149 -14.23 -8.55 2.38
CA VAL A 149 -15.01 -9.29 1.37
C VAL A 149 -16.34 -8.59 1.09
N THR A 150 -17.02 -8.10 2.14
CA THR A 150 -18.30 -7.38 2.04
C THR A 150 -18.14 -6.09 1.24
N TRP A 151 -17.04 -5.37 1.43
CA TRP A 151 -16.69 -4.19 0.62
C TRP A 151 -16.18 -4.52 -0.78
N MET A 152 -16.18 -5.80 -1.17
CA MET A 152 -15.63 -6.27 -2.43
C MET A 152 -14.18 -5.83 -2.65
N HIS A 153 -13.40 -5.70 -1.57
CA HIS A 153 -12.01 -5.30 -1.66
C HIS A 153 -11.19 -6.36 -2.41
N PRO A 154 -10.30 -5.99 -3.36
CA PRO A 154 -9.55 -6.96 -4.17
C PRO A 154 -8.76 -8.00 -3.37
N LEU A 155 -8.30 -7.63 -2.16
CA LEU A 155 -7.53 -8.50 -1.26
C LEU A 155 -8.40 -9.26 -0.24
N GLY A 156 -9.70 -8.98 -0.13
CA GLY A 156 -10.54 -9.49 0.97
C GLY A 156 -10.60 -11.02 1.04
N ARG A 157 -10.82 -11.69 -0.09
CA ARG A 157 -10.88 -13.17 -0.15
C ARG A 157 -9.55 -13.81 0.25
N ALA A 158 -8.43 -13.19 -0.12
CA ALA A 158 -7.11 -13.70 0.21
C ALA A 158 -6.80 -13.53 1.70
N VAL A 159 -7.21 -12.42 2.32
CA VAL A 159 -7.13 -12.25 3.77
C VAL A 159 -7.92 -13.34 4.47
N ARG A 160 -9.15 -13.63 4.03
CA ARG A 160 -9.98 -14.70 4.61
C ARG A 160 -9.28 -16.06 4.55
N GLN A 161 -8.80 -16.45 3.36
CA GLN A 161 -8.05 -17.69 3.17
C GLN A 161 -6.78 -17.76 4.02
N GLY A 162 -6.06 -16.64 4.11
CA GLY A 162 -4.87 -16.51 4.95
C GLY A 162 -5.19 -16.68 6.43
N VAL A 163 -6.30 -16.12 6.92
CA VAL A 163 -6.76 -16.25 8.31
C VAL A 163 -7.13 -17.71 8.61
N GLU A 164 -7.85 -18.38 7.71
CA GLU A 164 -8.19 -19.81 7.85
C GLU A 164 -6.94 -20.72 7.82
N ALA A 165 -5.91 -20.36 7.05
CA ALA A 165 -4.64 -21.06 7.05
C ALA A 165 -3.86 -20.83 8.36
N ALA A 166 -3.77 -19.57 8.80
CA ALA A 166 -3.09 -19.19 10.05
C ALA A 166 -3.72 -19.82 11.29
N GLN A 167 -5.05 -20.05 11.30
CA GLN A 167 -5.72 -20.77 12.38
C GLN A 167 -5.31 -22.25 12.47
N ARG A 168 -4.93 -22.86 11.35
CA ARG A 168 -4.48 -24.27 11.30
C ARG A 168 -2.98 -24.41 11.56
N SER A 169 -2.18 -23.44 11.12
CA SER A 169 -0.72 -23.47 11.25
C SER A 169 -0.19 -22.72 12.48
N GLU A 170 -1.07 -22.00 13.19
CA GLU A 170 -0.72 -21.04 14.25
C GLU A 170 0.28 -19.96 13.79
N SER A 171 0.28 -19.64 12.49
CA SER A 171 1.26 -18.73 11.89
C SER A 171 0.60 -17.60 11.11
N LEU A 172 0.79 -16.36 11.60
CA LEU A 172 0.40 -15.15 10.85
C LEU A 172 1.03 -15.04 9.46
N LEU A 173 2.14 -15.74 9.26
CA LEU A 173 2.85 -15.74 7.99
C LEU A 173 1.93 -16.13 6.84
N ASP A 174 0.98 -17.03 7.08
CA ASP A 174 0.03 -17.48 6.07
C ASP A 174 -0.86 -16.34 5.55
N ILE A 175 -1.21 -15.39 6.43
CA ILE A 175 -1.96 -14.19 6.05
C ILE A 175 -1.10 -13.29 5.17
N GLU A 176 0.16 -13.07 5.55
CA GLU A 176 1.07 -12.20 4.79
C GLU A 176 1.40 -12.75 3.40
N ILE A 177 1.62 -14.07 3.29
CA ILE A 177 1.86 -14.77 2.04
C ILE A 177 0.62 -14.71 1.15
N ALA A 178 -0.58 -14.96 1.72
CA ALA A 178 -1.83 -14.87 0.97
C ALA A 178 -2.05 -13.46 0.40
N LEU A 179 -1.77 -12.42 1.20
CA LEU A 179 -1.85 -11.03 0.80
C LEU A 179 -0.92 -10.67 -0.37
N ASP A 180 0.37 -11.04 -0.27
CA ASP A 180 1.35 -10.76 -1.33
C ASP A 180 0.98 -11.44 -2.65
N ARG A 181 0.61 -12.72 -2.57
CA ARG A 181 0.21 -13.50 -3.75
C ARG A 181 -1.03 -12.90 -4.39
N ALA A 182 -2.01 -12.49 -3.59
CA ALA A 182 -3.23 -11.89 -4.10
C ALA A 182 -2.99 -10.53 -4.75
N TYR A 183 -2.13 -9.69 -4.17
CA TYR A 183 -1.74 -8.42 -4.78
C TYR A 183 -1.07 -8.65 -6.15
N ALA A 184 -0.09 -9.56 -6.21
CA ALA A 184 0.61 -9.91 -7.45
C ALA A 184 -0.34 -10.49 -8.50
N GLN A 185 -1.17 -11.47 -8.13
CA GLN A 185 -2.13 -12.10 -9.04
C GLN A 185 -3.19 -11.12 -9.55
N PHE A 186 -3.69 -10.24 -8.69
CA PHE A 186 -4.64 -9.21 -9.10
C PHE A 186 -4.00 -8.23 -10.08
N GLY A 187 -2.81 -7.72 -9.75
CA GLY A 187 -2.08 -6.80 -10.62
C GLY A 187 -1.75 -7.42 -11.99
N LEU A 188 -1.25 -8.66 -12.00
CA LEU A 188 -0.91 -9.35 -13.25
C LEU A 188 -2.15 -9.62 -14.11
N ARG A 189 -3.29 -10.02 -13.52
CA ARG A 189 -4.55 -10.16 -14.26
C ARG A 189 -5.01 -8.84 -14.89
N VAL A 190 -4.89 -7.72 -14.17
CA VAL A 190 -5.17 -6.39 -14.74
C VAL A 190 -4.19 -6.05 -15.86
N ALA A 191 -2.94 -6.48 -15.73
CA ALA A 191 -1.89 -6.31 -16.73
C ALA A 191 -1.87 -7.39 -17.83
N ASP A 192 -2.84 -8.32 -17.86
CA ASP A 192 -3.07 -9.30 -18.93
C ASP A 192 -4.40 -9.00 -19.66
N GLY A 193 -5.13 -7.97 -19.24
CA GLY A 193 -6.41 -7.56 -19.82
C GLY A 193 -6.25 -6.63 -21.01
N GLU A 194 -7.24 -6.62 -21.92
CA GLU A 194 -7.18 -5.87 -23.18
C GLU A 194 -7.08 -4.34 -22.97
N GLY A 195 -6.01 -3.72 -23.50
CA GLY A 195 -5.93 -2.26 -23.67
C GLY A 195 -4.53 -1.66 -23.51
N GLY A 196 -3.70 -1.71 -24.56
CA GLY A 196 -2.73 -0.69 -25.01
C GLY A 196 -1.58 -0.18 -24.10
N GLY A 197 -1.70 -0.22 -22.77
CA GLY A 197 -0.67 0.13 -21.78
C GLY A 197 -0.03 -1.08 -21.10
N GLU A 198 -0.39 -2.27 -21.57
CA GLU A 198 -0.19 -3.56 -20.90
C GLU A 198 1.29 -3.89 -20.65
N ALA A 199 2.16 -3.75 -21.66
CA ALA A 199 3.56 -4.15 -21.54
C ALA A 199 4.37 -3.30 -20.54
N THR A 200 4.16 -1.98 -20.52
CA THR A 200 4.85 -1.08 -19.57
C THR A 200 4.34 -1.30 -18.15
N PHE A 201 3.02 -1.41 -17.98
CA PHE A 201 2.42 -1.67 -16.68
C PHE A 201 2.80 -3.06 -16.13
N ARG A 202 2.79 -4.09 -16.99
CA ARG A 202 3.26 -5.43 -16.68
C ARG A 202 4.72 -5.42 -16.24
N ARG A 203 5.61 -4.75 -16.98
CA ARG A 203 7.03 -4.61 -16.59
C ARG A 203 7.18 -3.92 -15.23
N PHE A 204 6.39 -2.89 -14.97
CA PHE A 204 6.37 -2.22 -13.67
C PHE A 204 6.00 -3.21 -12.55
N LEU A 205 4.94 -4.00 -12.72
CA LEU A 205 4.53 -5.01 -11.74
C LEU A 205 5.56 -6.14 -11.59
N GLN A 206 6.12 -6.64 -12.68
CA GLN A 206 7.19 -7.64 -12.65
C GLN A 206 8.40 -7.11 -11.85
N ALA A 207 8.78 -5.85 -12.04
CA ALA A 207 9.85 -5.22 -11.27
C ALA A 207 9.50 -5.07 -9.78
N GLN A 208 8.26 -4.69 -9.45
CA GLN A 208 7.78 -4.63 -8.06
C GLN A 208 7.84 -6.02 -7.39
N ILE A 209 7.29 -7.05 -8.04
CA ILE A 209 7.31 -8.43 -7.54
C ILE A 209 8.75 -8.92 -7.36
N THR A 210 9.63 -8.63 -8.32
CA THR A 210 11.05 -8.96 -8.23
C THR A 210 11.72 -8.28 -7.04
N GLY A 211 11.48 -6.99 -6.84
CA GLY A 211 12.01 -6.24 -5.69
C GLY A 211 11.55 -6.83 -4.36
N THR A 212 10.27 -7.20 -4.25
CA THR A 212 9.73 -7.89 -3.08
C THR A 212 10.41 -9.24 -2.87
N ASN A 213 10.53 -10.07 -3.90
CA ASN A 213 11.18 -11.37 -3.81
C ASN A 213 12.66 -11.24 -3.37
N VAL A 214 13.42 -10.29 -3.95
CA VAL A 214 14.82 -10.07 -3.54
C VAL A 214 14.90 -9.62 -2.09
N LYS A 215 14.09 -8.64 -1.68
CA LYS A 215 14.06 -8.16 -0.30
C LYS A 215 13.70 -9.28 0.68
N THR A 216 12.73 -10.12 0.31
CA THR A 216 12.30 -11.25 1.13
C THR A 216 13.37 -12.32 1.21
N ALA A 217 13.99 -12.71 0.09
CA ALA A 217 15.12 -13.66 0.10
C ALA A 217 16.26 -13.19 1.02
N LEU A 218 16.65 -11.91 0.91
CA LEU A 218 17.71 -11.35 1.75
C LEU A 218 17.36 -11.31 3.25
N LYS A 219 16.07 -11.18 3.59
CA LYS A 219 15.61 -11.31 4.98
C LYS A 219 15.69 -12.77 5.45
N LEU A 220 15.21 -13.71 4.63
CA LEU A 220 15.20 -15.14 4.94
C LEU A 220 16.61 -15.73 5.08
N ARG A 221 17.60 -15.17 4.37
CA ARG A 221 19.00 -15.54 4.51
C ARG A 221 19.56 -15.36 5.93
N ARG A 222 18.96 -14.45 6.71
CA ARG A 222 19.34 -14.22 8.11
C ARG A 222 18.66 -15.20 9.08
N MET A 223 17.64 -15.94 8.62
CA MET A 223 16.87 -16.92 9.40
C MET A 223 17.42 -18.31 9.09
N ARG A 224 18.36 -18.79 9.92
CA ARG A 224 19.12 -20.02 9.65
C ARG A 224 18.26 -21.28 9.84
N GLU A 225 17.35 -21.21 10.79
CA GLU A 225 16.38 -22.22 11.19
C GLU A 225 15.35 -22.62 10.13
N LEU A 226 15.09 -21.77 9.12
CA LEU A 226 14.09 -22.10 8.08
C LEU A 226 14.62 -23.11 7.06
N GLY A 227 13.78 -24.08 6.69
CA GLY A 227 14.07 -25.03 5.63
C GLY A 227 13.96 -24.41 4.22
N ARG A 228 14.57 -25.05 3.21
CA ARG A 228 14.47 -24.60 1.80
C ARG A 228 13.01 -24.57 1.32
N GLU A 229 12.22 -25.56 1.71
CA GLU A 229 10.79 -25.65 1.38
C GLU A 229 9.99 -24.50 2.01
N GLU A 230 10.24 -24.19 3.28
CA GLU A 230 9.60 -23.06 3.96
C GLU A 230 9.98 -21.73 3.31
N ARG A 231 11.25 -21.53 2.96
CA ARG A 231 11.71 -20.35 2.22
C ARG A 231 10.97 -20.21 0.89
N ALA A 232 10.75 -21.32 0.16
CA ALA A 232 10.04 -21.30 -1.12
C ALA A 232 8.60 -20.78 -1.00
N ARG A 233 7.94 -20.94 0.16
CA ARG A 233 6.57 -20.43 0.39
C ARG A 233 6.47 -18.91 0.24
N PHE A 234 7.55 -18.19 0.52
CA PHE A 234 7.62 -16.73 0.41
C PHE A 234 7.82 -16.21 -1.00
N TYR A 235 8.13 -17.08 -1.96
CA TYR A 235 8.30 -16.68 -3.35
C TYR A 235 6.96 -16.25 -3.97
N ILE A 236 6.96 -15.08 -4.57
CA ILE A 236 5.82 -14.53 -5.31
C ILE A 236 6.05 -14.75 -6.80
N LEU A 237 5.11 -15.46 -7.45
CA LEU A 237 5.19 -15.72 -8.88
C LEU A 237 4.96 -14.44 -9.71
N GLY A 238 5.58 -14.38 -10.89
CA GLY A 238 5.35 -13.32 -11.88
C GLY A 238 6.36 -12.16 -11.81
N GLY A 239 7.45 -12.31 -11.05
CA GLY A 239 8.63 -11.47 -11.18
C GLY A 239 9.58 -11.96 -12.28
N ALA A 240 10.70 -11.26 -12.47
CA ALA A 240 11.74 -11.59 -13.43
C ALA A 240 12.74 -12.65 -12.92
N ILE A 241 12.79 -12.91 -11.61
CA ILE A 241 13.66 -13.95 -11.03
C ILE A 241 12.87 -15.24 -10.83
N ALA A 242 13.46 -16.37 -11.25
CA ALA A 242 12.93 -17.70 -11.00
C ALA A 242 13.08 -18.11 -9.53
N LEU A 243 12.29 -19.12 -9.12
CA LEU A 243 12.31 -19.67 -7.76
C LEU A 243 13.71 -20.12 -7.35
N ASP A 244 14.45 -20.80 -8.22
CA ASP A 244 15.81 -21.26 -7.90
C ASP A 244 16.76 -20.11 -7.57
N ARG A 245 16.63 -18.98 -8.29
CA ARG A 245 17.44 -17.79 -8.04
C ARG A 245 17.03 -17.11 -6.74
N PHE A 246 15.73 -17.07 -6.45
CA PHE A 246 15.22 -16.59 -5.16
C PHE A 246 15.78 -17.44 -4.00
N LEU A 247 15.74 -18.77 -4.12
CA LEU A 247 16.26 -19.68 -3.10
C LEU A 247 17.77 -19.52 -2.92
N ALA A 248 18.53 -19.39 -4.01
CA ALA A 248 19.97 -19.12 -3.94
C ALA A 248 20.30 -17.81 -3.19
N PHE A 249 19.44 -16.79 -3.27
CA PHE A 249 19.60 -15.57 -2.46
C PHE A 249 19.15 -15.73 -1.00
N ALA A 250 18.24 -16.67 -0.74
CA ALA A 250 17.67 -16.94 0.58
C ALA A 250 18.46 -17.97 1.39
N ASP A 251 19.32 -18.76 0.75
CA ASP A 251 20.15 -19.76 1.43
C ASP A 251 21.19 -19.08 2.34
N PRO A 252 21.33 -19.52 3.61
CA PRO A 252 22.35 -19.01 4.51
C PRO A 252 23.75 -19.38 4.00
N MET A 253 24.71 -18.45 4.17
CA MET A 253 26.12 -18.74 3.98
C MET A 253 26.71 -19.42 5.22
#